data_AF-A0AAV4JC35-F1
#
_entry.id   AF-A0AAV4JC35-F1
#
_cell.length_a   1.000
_cell.length_b   1.000
_cell.length_c   1.000
_cell.angle_alpha   90.00
_cell.angle_beta   90.00
_cell.angle_gamma   90.00
#
_symmetry.space_group_name_H-M   'P 1'
#
loop_
_entity.id
_entity.type
_entity.pdbx_description
1 polymer ?
#
loop_
_entity_poly.entity_id
_entity_poly.type
_entity_poly.pdbx_seq_one_letter_code
_entity_poly.pdbx_strand_id
1 'polypeptide(L)'
;MLSLLFANSVVMAQKLSYCGVSGNGDYNLSKASSRDALGNINYYGKHPEDGYEYFKDGKLSVELDSMFTLMVMHSNTWSRTEVWIDWNADGDFKDKGEHVNTVGAKGQKNITPLETTIKVPKNAKTGQTRMRLQTIDAWTEYFAPCGEVWNSSTKDFDVDIR
;
A
#
# COMPACT_ATOMS: atom_id res chain seq x y z
N MET A 1 -43.29 9.66 32.33
CA MET A 1 -42.15 10.48 31.84
C MET A 1 -41.06 9.52 31.44
N LEU A 2 -40.83 9.41 30.13
CA LEU A 2 -39.87 8.51 29.51
C LEU A 2 -38.52 9.22 29.46
N SER A 3 -37.45 8.61 29.96
CA SER A 3 -36.08 9.03 29.68
C SER A 3 -35.23 7.77 29.59
N LEU A 4 -35.10 7.25 28.36
CA LEU A 4 -34.00 6.36 28.01
C LEU A 4 -32.77 7.23 27.76
N LEU A 5 -31.80 7.13 28.64
CA LEU A 5 -30.45 7.64 28.44
C LEU A 5 -29.75 6.72 27.42
N PHE A 6 -29.59 7.19 26.18
CA PHE A 6 -28.63 6.59 25.25
C PHE A 6 -27.23 7.05 25.64
N ALA A 7 -26.38 6.11 26.06
CA ALA A 7 -24.96 6.36 26.24
C ALA A 7 -24.33 6.62 24.87
N ASN A 8 -23.91 7.86 24.61
CA ASN A 8 -23.01 8.19 23.51
C ASN A 8 -21.67 7.50 23.76
N SER A 9 -21.53 6.28 23.25
CA SER A 9 -20.22 5.63 23.18
C SER A 9 -19.41 6.36 22.11
N VAL A 10 -18.48 7.20 22.55
CA VAL A 10 -17.45 7.75 21.67
C VAL A 10 -16.60 6.56 21.22
N VAL A 11 -16.80 6.10 19.99
CA VAL A 11 -15.90 5.14 19.35
C VAL A 11 -14.59 5.88 19.11
N MET A 12 -13.59 5.65 19.97
CA MET A 12 -12.24 6.14 19.73
C MET A 12 -11.75 5.47 18.43
N ALA A 13 -11.37 6.27 17.44
CA ALA A 13 -10.71 5.75 16.25
C ALA A 13 -9.41 5.06 16.69
N GLN A 14 -9.30 3.75 16.46
CA GLN A 14 -8.08 3.02 16.74
C GLN A 14 -6.97 3.62 15.87
N LYS A 15 -5.92 4.14 16.49
CA LYS A 15 -4.72 4.55 15.77
C LYS A 15 -4.07 3.30 15.21
N LEU A 16 -4.16 3.10 13.90
CA LEU A 16 -3.47 2.02 13.21
C LEU A 16 -1.96 2.26 13.28
N SER A 17 -1.22 1.22 13.68
CA SER A 17 0.22 1.25 13.80
C SER A 17 0.78 0.05 13.06
N TYR A 18 1.39 0.32 11.91
CA TYR A 18 2.00 -0.73 11.09
C TYR A 18 3.41 -1.05 11.57
N CYS A 19 3.82 -2.28 11.33
CA CYS A 19 5.20 -2.70 11.56
C CYS A 19 6.19 -1.84 10.77
N GLY A 20 7.35 -1.60 11.36
CA GLY A 20 8.48 -0.96 10.69
C GLY A 20 9.03 -1.83 9.57
N VAL A 21 9.51 -1.18 8.52
CA VAL A 21 10.19 -1.79 7.38
C VAL A 21 11.33 -0.86 6.98
N SER A 22 12.46 -1.43 6.59
CA SER A 22 13.62 -0.67 6.14
C SER A 22 14.27 -1.35 4.94
N GLY A 23 15.04 -0.58 4.19
CA GLY A 23 15.72 -1.06 2.99
C GLY A 23 16.93 -0.23 2.65
N ASN A 24 17.67 -0.68 1.63
CA ASN A 24 18.89 -0.05 1.15
C ASN A 24 19.00 -0.21 -0.38
N GLY A 25 20.12 0.27 -0.95
CA GLY A 25 20.37 0.22 -2.39
C GLY A 25 19.55 1.26 -3.16
N ASP A 26 19.49 1.12 -4.49
CA ASP A 26 18.92 2.15 -5.39
C ASP A 26 17.56 1.75 -6.02
N TYR A 27 16.90 0.74 -5.45
CA TYR A 27 15.63 0.19 -5.94
C TYR A 27 14.47 1.03 -5.40
N ASN A 28 13.91 1.89 -6.25
CA ASN A 28 12.94 2.89 -5.84
C ASN A 28 11.70 2.94 -6.71
N LEU A 29 10.57 3.17 -6.06
CA LEU A 29 9.34 3.61 -6.70
C LEU A 29 9.46 5.11 -6.99
N SER A 30 9.79 5.46 -8.24
CA SER A 30 9.95 6.86 -8.65
C SER A 30 8.62 7.57 -8.83
N LYS A 31 7.58 6.81 -9.20
CA LYS A 31 6.21 7.29 -9.28
C LYS A 31 5.22 6.18 -8.92
N ALA A 32 4.13 6.54 -8.25
CA ALA A 32 2.94 5.72 -8.16
C ALA A 32 1.71 6.58 -8.40
N SER A 33 0.80 6.11 -9.23
CA SER A 33 -0.49 6.78 -9.46
C SER A 33 -1.61 5.77 -9.58
N SER A 34 -2.83 6.17 -9.22
CA SER A 34 -4.02 5.35 -9.47
C SER A 34 -5.01 6.04 -10.39
N ARG A 35 -5.90 5.24 -10.98
CA ARG A 35 -7.09 5.70 -11.70
C ARG A 35 -8.27 4.77 -11.41
N ASP A 36 -9.46 5.22 -11.80
CA ASP A 36 -10.74 4.50 -11.63
C ASP A 36 -11.22 4.33 -10.18
N ALA A 37 -10.51 4.92 -9.21
CA ALA A 37 -10.95 5.05 -7.81
C ALA A 37 -11.70 6.37 -7.56
N LEU A 38 -12.44 6.48 -6.45
CA LEU A 38 -13.11 7.72 -6.02
C LEU A 38 -12.11 8.85 -5.73
N GLY A 39 -10.97 8.50 -5.15
CA GLY A 39 -9.86 9.39 -4.88
C GLY A 39 -8.57 8.69 -5.28
N ASN A 40 -7.71 9.38 -6.03
CA ASN A 40 -6.53 8.76 -6.63
C ASN A 40 -5.24 9.30 -6.01
N ILE A 41 -4.24 8.42 -5.90
CA ILE A 41 -2.89 8.82 -5.53
C ILE A 41 -2.12 9.32 -6.75
N ASN A 42 -1.20 10.25 -6.54
CA ASN A 42 -0.24 10.72 -7.53
C ASN A 42 1.05 11.13 -6.81
N TYR A 43 1.91 10.14 -6.60
CA TYR A 43 3.15 10.24 -5.85
C TYR A 43 4.36 10.30 -6.77
N TYR A 44 5.33 11.11 -6.40
CA TYR A 44 6.67 11.18 -6.98
C TYR A 44 7.68 11.26 -5.85
N GLY A 45 8.78 10.52 -5.97
CA GLY A 45 9.86 10.65 -4.99
C GLY A 45 11.08 9.82 -5.31
N LYS A 46 12.09 9.97 -4.46
CA LYS A 46 13.38 9.29 -4.56
C LYS A 46 13.48 8.19 -3.51
N HIS A 47 14.58 7.43 -3.57
CA HIS A 47 14.88 6.46 -2.52
C HIS A 47 15.07 7.21 -1.18
N PRO A 48 14.33 6.84 -0.11
CA PRO A 48 14.45 7.44 1.22
C PRO A 48 15.65 6.86 1.97
N GLU A 49 16.28 7.64 2.84
CA GLU A 49 17.56 7.29 3.49
C GLU A 49 17.55 5.93 4.23
N ASP A 50 16.44 5.58 4.86
CA ASP A 50 16.23 4.32 5.60
C ASP A 50 15.44 3.26 4.79
N GLY A 51 15.18 3.53 3.52
CA GLY A 51 14.35 2.68 2.67
C GLY A 51 12.85 2.76 2.97
N TYR A 52 12.36 3.67 3.83
CA TYR A 52 10.94 3.84 4.10
C TYR A 52 10.46 5.28 3.93
N GLU A 53 9.27 5.45 3.37
CA GLU A 53 8.56 6.73 3.41
C GLU A 53 7.06 6.50 3.55
N TYR A 54 6.45 7.28 4.43
CA TYR A 54 5.00 7.40 4.50
C TYR A 54 4.55 8.66 3.77
N PHE A 55 3.83 8.48 2.67
CA PHE A 55 3.31 9.58 1.88
C PHE A 55 2.05 10.17 2.51
N LYS A 56 2.13 11.44 2.91
CA LYS A 56 1.05 12.16 3.62
C LYS A 56 0.20 13.05 2.71
N ASP A 57 0.70 13.40 1.53
CA ASP A 57 0.09 14.41 0.65
C ASP A 57 -0.88 13.80 -0.36
N GLY A 58 -1.69 12.86 0.08
CA GLY A 58 -2.71 12.21 -0.74
C GLY A 58 -3.15 10.88 -0.16
N LYS A 59 -4.31 10.40 -0.63
CA LYS A 59 -4.85 9.09 -0.26
C LYS A 59 -5.56 8.45 -1.43
N LEU A 60 -5.57 7.12 -1.43
CA LEU A 60 -6.47 6.34 -2.28
C LEU A 60 -7.85 6.33 -1.61
N SER A 61 -8.94 6.50 -2.36
CA SER A 61 -10.31 6.35 -1.83
C SER A 61 -11.10 5.43 -2.75
N VAL A 62 -11.68 4.37 -2.19
CA VAL A 62 -12.33 3.30 -2.96
C VAL A 62 -13.66 2.90 -2.33
N GLU A 63 -14.50 2.23 -3.12
CA GLU A 63 -15.76 1.64 -2.66
C GLU A 63 -15.61 0.13 -2.51
N LEU A 64 -16.38 -0.48 -1.62
CA LEU A 64 -16.50 -1.95 -1.54
C LEU A 64 -16.90 -2.55 -2.90
N ASP A 65 -16.32 -3.71 -3.22
CA ASP A 65 -16.54 -4.46 -4.47
C ASP A 65 -16.22 -3.69 -5.77
N SER A 66 -15.49 -2.56 -5.67
CA SER A 66 -15.01 -1.82 -6.83
C SER A 66 -13.64 -2.31 -7.32
N MET A 67 -13.15 -1.68 -8.39
CA MET A 67 -11.80 -1.89 -8.90
C MET A 67 -11.12 -0.55 -9.09
N PHE A 68 -9.80 -0.52 -8.92
CA PHE A 68 -8.95 0.60 -9.33
C PHE A 68 -7.71 0.08 -10.05
N THR A 69 -7.11 0.92 -10.88
CA THR A 69 -5.85 0.60 -11.54
C THR A 69 -4.70 1.32 -10.85
N LEU A 70 -3.69 0.57 -10.42
CA LEU A 70 -2.42 1.09 -9.91
C LEU A 70 -1.39 1.10 -11.04
N MET A 71 -0.70 2.22 -11.21
CA MET A 71 0.44 2.38 -12.12
C MET A 71 1.69 2.71 -11.32
N VAL A 72 2.79 2.04 -11.64
CA VAL A 72 4.09 2.22 -10.99
C VAL A 72 5.17 2.58 -12.02
N MET A 73 6.09 3.45 -11.60
CA MET A 73 7.36 3.69 -12.29
C MET A 73 8.51 3.41 -11.32
N HIS A 74 9.53 2.74 -11.82
CA HIS A 74 10.73 2.39 -11.07
C HIS A 74 11.86 3.36 -11.42
N SER A 75 12.81 3.55 -10.51
CA SER A 75 14.06 4.30 -10.79
C SER A 75 14.99 3.58 -11.76
N ASN A 76 14.86 2.25 -11.86
CA ASN A 76 15.65 1.39 -12.72
C ASN A 76 14.79 0.22 -13.27
N THR A 77 15.31 -0.50 -14.27
CA THR A 77 14.56 -1.60 -14.92
C THR A 77 14.72 -2.95 -14.25
N TRP A 78 15.55 -3.09 -13.21
CA TRP A 78 15.74 -4.33 -12.47
C TRP A 78 14.96 -4.32 -11.15
N SER A 79 13.77 -3.74 -11.18
CA SER A 79 12.90 -3.59 -10.01
C SER A 79 11.57 -4.31 -10.23
N ARG A 80 10.95 -4.78 -9.15
CA ARG A 80 9.53 -5.13 -9.12
C ARG A 80 8.89 -4.57 -7.85
N THR A 81 7.57 -4.39 -7.84
CA THR A 81 6.85 -3.86 -6.67
C THR A 81 5.90 -4.88 -6.09
N GLU A 82 6.07 -5.20 -4.82
CA GLU A 82 5.12 -5.97 -4.05
C GLU A 82 4.07 -5.03 -3.44
N VAL A 83 2.80 -5.41 -3.53
CA VAL A 83 1.67 -4.57 -3.15
C VAL A 83 0.90 -5.25 -2.03
N TRP A 84 0.79 -4.58 -0.89
CA TRP A 84 -0.12 -4.99 0.19
C TRP A 84 -1.19 -3.95 0.47
N ILE A 85 -2.38 -4.40 0.86
CA ILE A 85 -3.45 -3.56 1.39
C ILE A 85 -4.04 -4.26 2.61
N ASP A 86 -4.06 -3.54 3.74
CA ASP A 86 -4.70 -3.99 4.98
C ASP A 86 -6.23 -3.86 4.82
N TRP A 87 -6.90 -4.97 4.50
CA TRP A 87 -8.33 -4.95 4.16
C TRP A 87 -9.22 -5.01 5.39
N ASN A 88 -8.70 -5.51 6.51
CA ASN A 88 -9.47 -5.69 7.74
C ASN A 88 -9.25 -4.54 8.76
N ALA A 89 -8.40 -3.58 8.40
CA ALA A 89 -7.95 -2.42 9.19
C ALA A 89 -7.60 -2.81 10.62
N ASP A 90 -6.68 -3.76 10.76
CA ASP A 90 -6.13 -4.22 12.05
C ASP A 90 -4.68 -3.76 12.30
N GLY A 91 -4.04 -3.15 11.31
CA GLY A 91 -2.71 -2.58 11.45
C GLY A 91 -1.57 -3.54 11.08
N ASP A 92 -1.85 -4.68 10.46
CA ASP A 92 -0.82 -5.49 9.82
C ASP A 92 -1.13 -5.89 8.37
N PHE A 93 -0.34 -6.80 7.81
CA PHE A 93 -0.40 -7.24 6.40
C PHE A 93 -0.27 -8.77 6.31
N LYS A 94 -0.67 -9.48 7.36
CA LYS A 94 -0.44 -10.92 7.52
C LYS A 94 -1.66 -11.74 7.11
N ASP A 95 -2.78 -11.10 6.85
CA ASP A 95 -4.00 -11.81 6.52
C ASP A 95 -4.02 -12.28 5.07
N LYS A 96 -4.82 -13.34 4.88
CA LYS A 96 -5.04 -13.90 3.56
C LYS A 96 -5.68 -12.86 2.65
N GLY A 97 -5.00 -12.57 1.54
CA GLY A 97 -5.48 -11.64 0.51
C GLY A 97 -5.00 -10.20 0.68
N GLU A 98 -4.14 -9.92 1.68
CA GLU A 98 -3.57 -8.60 1.88
C GLU A 98 -2.34 -8.36 1.00
N HIS A 99 -1.56 -9.39 0.67
CA HIS A 99 -0.66 -9.32 -0.49
C HIS A 99 -1.51 -9.45 -1.76
N VAL A 100 -1.72 -8.34 -2.46
CA VAL A 100 -2.68 -8.26 -3.57
C VAL A 100 -2.04 -8.36 -4.94
N ASN A 101 -0.74 -8.06 -5.06
CA ASN A 101 -0.05 -8.13 -6.34
C ASN A 101 1.48 -8.10 -6.25
N THR A 102 2.10 -8.59 -7.33
CA THR A 102 3.50 -8.33 -7.68
C THR A 102 3.51 -7.66 -9.05
N VAL A 103 3.94 -6.39 -9.10
CA VAL A 103 4.00 -5.59 -10.32
C VAL A 103 5.41 -5.65 -10.91
N GLY A 104 5.54 -6.42 -12.00
CA GLY A 104 6.82 -6.80 -12.61
C GLY A 104 7.14 -8.29 -12.37
N ALA A 105 8.10 -8.83 -13.11
CA ALA A 105 8.50 -10.24 -13.06
C ALA A 105 9.83 -10.44 -12.33
N LYS A 106 9.98 -11.59 -11.65
CA LYS A 106 11.24 -12.02 -11.02
C LYS A 106 12.29 -12.32 -12.08
N GLY A 107 13.53 -11.88 -11.84
CA GLY A 107 14.70 -12.20 -12.66
C GLY A 107 14.71 -11.59 -14.06
N GLN A 108 13.91 -10.55 -14.30
CA GLN A 108 13.75 -9.92 -15.61
C GLN A 108 13.86 -8.40 -15.53
N LYS A 109 14.13 -7.78 -16.68
CA LYS A 109 13.97 -6.33 -16.83
C LYS A 109 12.50 -5.99 -16.91
N ASN A 110 12.06 -5.12 -16.03
CA ASN A 110 10.71 -4.58 -15.95
C ASN A 110 10.74 -3.12 -16.42
N ILE A 111 10.30 -2.90 -17.66
CA ILE A 111 10.28 -1.57 -18.28
C ILE A 111 8.99 -0.85 -17.89
N THR A 112 9.10 0.26 -17.18
CA THR A 112 7.95 1.04 -16.69
C THR A 112 7.45 2.08 -17.71
N PRO A 113 6.17 2.53 -17.66
CA PRO A 113 5.18 2.24 -16.61
C PRO A 113 4.65 0.81 -16.65
N LEU A 114 4.43 0.24 -15.46
CA LEU A 114 3.72 -1.02 -15.29
C LEU A 114 2.41 -0.73 -14.58
N GLU A 115 1.38 -1.51 -14.88
CA GLU A 115 0.07 -1.36 -14.26
C GLU A 115 -0.54 -2.68 -13.83
N THR A 116 -1.41 -2.60 -12.83
CA THR A 116 -2.22 -3.72 -12.36
C THR A 116 -3.58 -3.22 -11.89
N THR A 117 -4.61 -4.03 -12.08
CA THR A 117 -5.96 -3.74 -11.58
C THR A 117 -6.19 -4.51 -10.29
N ILE A 118 -6.60 -3.79 -9.25
CA ILE A 118 -6.82 -4.34 -7.91
C ILE A 118 -8.32 -4.28 -7.62
N LYS A 119 -8.88 -5.41 -7.19
CA LYS A 119 -10.26 -5.52 -6.73
C LYS A 119 -10.34 -5.26 -5.23
N VAL A 120 -11.23 -4.38 -4.80
CA VAL A 120 -11.55 -4.15 -3.39
C VAL A 120 -12.50 -5.26 -2.91
N PRO A 121 -12.16 -6.02 -1.84
CA PRO A 121 -13.06 -7.05 -1.33
C PRO A 121 -14.38 -6.45 -0.84
N LYS A 122 -15.50 -7.09 -1.17
CA LYS A 122 -16.84 -6.70 -0.69
C LYS A 122 -16.99 -6.70 0.85
N ASN A 123 -16.09 -7.41 1.53
CA ASN A 123 -16.07 -7.59 2.98
C ASN A 123 -14.90 -6.87 3.65
N ALA A 124 -14.20 -5.97 2.93
CA ALA A 124 -13.21 -5.10 3.56
C ALA A 124 -13.88 -4.22 4.61
N LYS A 125 -13.13 -3.83 5.64
CA LYS A 125 -13.62 -2.94 6.69
C LYS A 125 -13.61 -1.50 6.18
N THR A 126 -14.73 -0.81 6.30
CA THR A 126 -14.82 0.60 5.92
C THR A 126 -14.05 1.49 6.89
N GLY A 127 -13.57 2.63 6.38
CA GLY A 127 -12.71 3.56 7.09
C GLY A 127 -11.28 3.62 6.52
N GLN A 128 -10.40 4.28 7.27
CA GLN A 128 -9.01 4.46 6.87
C GLN A 128 -8.16 3.23 7.21
N THR A 129 -7.29 2.83 6.27
CA THR A 129 -6.31 1.74 6.40
C THR A 129 -5.02 2.07 5.60
N ARG A 130 -4.20 1.08 5.24
CA ARG A 130 -2.92 1.24 4.54
C ARG A 130 -2.80 0.41 3.28
N MET A 131 -2.22 1.04 2.26
CA MET A 131 -1.56 0.34 1.15
C MET A 131 -0.05 0.51 1.29
N ARG A 132 0.69 -0.58 1.14
CA ARG A 132 2.15 -0.64 1.19
C ARG A 132 2.69 -1.09 -0.15
N LEU A 133 3.55 -0.27 -0.76
CA LEU A 133 4.24 -0.57 -2.01
C LEU A 133 5.73 -0.76 -1.70
N GLN A 134 6.24 -1.99 -1.77
CA GLN A 134 7.68 -2.27 -1.60
C GLN A 134 8.30 -2.55 -2.96
N THR A 135 9.14 -1.63 -3.43
CA THR A 135 9.97 -1.87 -4.62
C THR A 135 11.24 -2.58 -4.20
N ILE A 136 11.48 -3.74 -4.80
CA ILE A 136 12.63 -4.62 -4.54
C ILE A 136 13.41 -4.87 -5.83
N ASP A 137 14.66 -5.29 -5.69
CA ASP A 137 15.39 -5.94 -6.79
C ASP A 137 14.56 -7.07 -7.40
N ALA A 138 14.48 -7.10 -8.73
CA ALA A 138 13.80 -8.15 -9.48
C ALA A 138 14.33 -9.55 -9.16
N TRP A 139 15.55 -9.70 -8.65
CA TRP A 139 16.13 -10.98 -8.23
C TRP A 139 15.86 -11.35 -6.78
N THR A 140 15.34 -10.44 -5.96
CA THR A 140 15.04 -10.69 -4.54
C THR A 140 14.14 -11.91 -4.37
N GLU A 141 14.56 -12.84 -3.53
CA GLU A 141 13.84 -14.08 -3.22
C GLU A 141 12.93 -13.95 -2.02
N TYR A 142 13.38 -13.19 -1.02
CA TYR A 142 12.67 -12.97 0.22
C TYR A 142 12.27 -11.50 0.34
N PHE A 143 10.97 -11.28 0.51
CA PHE A 143 10.39 -9.99 0.82
C PHE A 143 9.30 -10.20 1.88
N ALA A 144 9.09 -9.19 2.70
CA ALA A 144 8.07 -9.18 3.73
C ALA A 144 7.57 -7.74 3.91
N PRO A 145 6.30 -7.57 4.33
CA PRO A 145 5.80 -6.23 4.60
C PRO A 145 6.53 -5.58 5.78
N CYS A 146 7.16 -6.35 6.67
CA CYS A 146 7.81 -5.88 7.89
C CYS A 146 9.29 -6.26 7.92
N GLY A 147 10.09 -5.51 8.68
CA GLY A 147 11.50 -5.79 8.93
C GLY A 147 12.43 -5.24 7.85
N GLU A 148 13.69 -5.67 7.90
CA GLU A 148 14.69 -5.24 6.92
C GLU A 148 14.57 -6.08 5.65
N VAL A 149 14.43 -5.41 4.50
CA VAL A 149 14.47 -6.03 3.17
C VAL A 149 15.56 -5.36 2.36
N TRP A 150 16.62 -6.10 2.04
CA TRP A 150 17.74 -5.56 1.28
C TRP A 150 17.35 -5.22 -0.15
N ASN A 151 18.07 -4.27 -0.75
CA ASN A 151 17.84 -3.82 -2.11
C ASN A 151 16.38 -3.43 -2.35
N SER A 152 15.85 -2.61 -1.43
CA SER A 152 14.44 -2.22 -1.44
C SER A 152 14.21 -0.80 -0.97
N SER A 153 13.04 -0.30 -1.32
CA SER A 153 12.39 0.78 -0.60
C SER A 153 10.90 0.53 -0.51
N THR A 154 10.27 1.12 0.51
CA THR A 154 8.86 1.01 0.78
C THR A 154 8.20 2.39 0.80
N LYS A 155 6.99 2.44 0.25
CA LYS A 155 6.11 3.61 0.26
C LYS A 155 4.75 3.21 0.82
N ASP A 156 4.34 3.87 1.88
CA ASP A 156 3.02 3.69 2.49
C ASP A 156 2.07 4.81 2.08
N PHE A 157 0.81 4.44 1.82
CA PHE A 157 -0.27 5.33 1.42
C PHE A 157 -1.51 5.10 2.28
N ASP A 158 -2.20 6.17 2.64
CA ASP A 158 -3.55 6.07 3.19
C ASP A 158 -4.52 5.50 2.15
N VAL A 159 -5.39 4.59 2.59
CA VAL A 159 -6.55 4.10 1.84
C VAL A 159 -7.81 4.40 2.64
N ASP A 160 -8.81 5.02 2.02
CA ASP A 160 -10.12 5.31 2.60
C ASP A 160 -11.17 4.43 1.91
N ILE A 161 -11.68 3.42 2.61
CA ILE A 161 -12.64 2.44 2.08
C ILE A 161 -14.06 2.86 2.48
N ARG A 162 -14.96 2.94 1.50
CA ARG A 162 -16.35 3.37 1.68
C ARG A 162 -17.35 2.29 1.29
#